data_AF-A0A9D7E390-F1
#
_entry.id   AF-A0A9D7E390-F1
#
_cell.length_a   1.000
_cell.length_b   1.000
_cell.length_c   1.000
_cell.angle_alpha   90.00
_cell.angle_beta   90.00
_cell.angle_gamma   90.00
#
_symmetry.space_group_name_H-M   'P 1'
#
loop_
_entity.id
_entity.type
_entity.pdbx_description
1 polymer ?
#
loop_
_entity_poly.entity_id
_entity_poly.type
_entity_poly.pdbx_seq_one_letter_code
_entity_poly.pdbx_strand_id
1 'polypeptide(L)'
;MAEWAEANLADGFTAFDFPQAYRIRLRTANGLERINREIKRGTRAASIFPNAASCLRLVSALLAECDEEWMTVKKYLTFQS
;
A
#
# COMPACT_ATOMS: atom_id res chain seq x y z
N MET A 1 15.75 -20.74 7.72
CA MET A 1 14.39 -20.53 7.14
C MET A 1 13.29 -20.97 8.11
N ALA A 2 13.38 -22.16 8.74
CA ALA A 2 12.38 -22.62 9.70
C ALA A 2 12.18 -21.67 10.90
N GLU A 3 13.27 -21.21 11.51
CA GLU A 3 13.23 -20.31 12.69
C GLU A 3 12.58 -18.94 12.42
N TRP A 4 12.83 -18.34 11.25
CA TRP A 4 12.15 -17.09 10.85
C TRP A 4 10.65 -17.33 10.62
N ALA A 5 10.28 -18.44 9.99
CA ALA A 5 8.89 -18.77 9.75
C ALA A 5 8.14 -19.00 11.08
N GLU A 6 8.70 -19.77 12.01
CA GLU A 6 8.11 -20.00 13.33
C GLU A 6 7.80 -18.70 14.08
N ALA A 7 8.67 -17.70 13.97
CA ALA A 7 8.48 -16.39 14.59
C ALA A 7 7.47 -15.47 13.87
N ASN A 8 7.21 -15.66 12.57
CA ASN A 8 6.43 -14.71 11.73
C ASN A 8 5.17 -15.32 11.10
N LEU A 9 4.93 -16.63 11.26
CA LEU A 9 3.78 -17.32 10.67
C LEU A 9 2.44 -16.77 11.15
N ALA A 10 2.34 -16.40 12.43
CA ALA A 10 1.13 -15.80 12.99
C ALA A 10 0.76 -14.51 12.23
N ASP A 11 1.72 -13.60 12.05
CA ASP A 11 1.52 -12.34 11.32
C ASP A 11 1.16 -12.58 9.86
N GLY A 12 1.82 -13.56 9.22
CA GLY A 12 1.52 -13.96 7.84
C GLY A 12 0.11 -14.55 7.65
N PHE A 13 -0.50 -15.08 8.71
CA PHE A 13 -1.82 -15.70 8.68
C PHE A 13 -2.97 -14.77 9.07
N THR A 14 -2.69 -13.53 9.50
CA THR A 14 -3.72 -12.52 9.84
C THR A 14 -4.76 -12.31 8.72
N ALA A 15 -4.39 -12.54 7.45
CA ALA A 15 -5.34 -12.46 6.34
C ALA A 15 -6.53 -13.44 6.48
N PHE A 16 -6.38 -14.56 7.19
CA PHE A 16 -7.44 -15.55 7.40
C PHE A 16 -8.52 -15.09 8.38
N ASP A 17 -8.23 -14.10 9.22
CA ASP A 17 -9.19 -13.50 10.17
C ASP A 17 -10.31 -12.72 9.45
N PHE A 18 -10.11 -12.41 8.17
CA PHE A 18 -11.09 -11.70 7.33
C PHE A 18 -11.95 -12.67 6.49
N PRO A 19 -13.19 -12.29 6.13
CA PRO A 19 -14.01 -13.03 5.17
C PRO A 19 -13.28 -13.37 3.86
N GLN A 20 -13.62 -14.52 3.28
CA GLN A 20 -12.94 -15.07 2.09
C GLN A 20 -12.86 -14.09 0.92
N ALA A 21 -13.88 -13.24 0.74
CA ALA A 21 -13.92 -12.19 -0.27
C ALA A 21 -12.77 -11.17 -0.16
N TYR A 22 -12.24 -10.93 1.04
CA TYR A 22 -11.17 -9.97 1.30
C TYR A 22 -9.77 -10.60 1.28
N ARG A 23 -9.66 -11.89 1.62
CA ARG A 23 -8.38 -12.60 1.75
C ARG A 23 -7.51 -12.52 0.50
N ILE A 24 -8.10 -12.60 -0.69
CA ILE A 24 -7.37 -12.57 -1.96
C ILE A 24 -6.59 -11.25 -2.13
N ARG A 25 -7.17 -10.12 -1.71
CA ARG A 25 -6.52 -8.81 -1.79
C ARG A 25 -5.53 -8.63 -0.64
N LEU A 26 -5.91 -9.03 0.58
CA LEU A 26 -5.09 -8.85 1.79
C LEU A 26 -3.83 -9.73 1.83
N ARG A 27 -3.86 -10.94 1.26
CA ARG A 27 -2.71 -11.85 1.29
C ARG A 27 -1.54 -11.45 0.39
N THR A 28 -1.74 -10.44 -0.46
CA THR A 28 -0.76 -10.06 -1.49
C THR A 28 -0.26 -8.64 -1.29
N ALA A 29 0.98 -8.37 -1.67
CA ALA A 29 1.54 -7.02 -1.66
C ALA A 29 1.12 -6.17 -2.88
N ASN A 30 0.22 -6.66 -3.75
CA ASN A 30 -0.14 -6.00 -5.02
C ASN A 30 -0.58 -4.54 -4.86
N GLY A 31 -1.39 -4.24 -3.84
CA GLY A 31 -1.82 -2.86 -3.56
C GLY A 31 -0.66 -1.97 -3.16
N LEU A 32 0.21 -2.45 -2.27
CA LEU A 32 1.41 -1.75 -1.82
C LEU A 32 2.41 -1.54 -2.97
N GLU A 33 2.63 -2.55 -3.81
CA GLU A 33 3.49 -2.45 -4.99
C GLU A 33 2.96 -1.43 -6.00
N ARG A 34 1.64 -1.36 -6.20
CA ARG A 34 1.02 -0.32 -7.04
C ARG A 34 1.29 1.07 -6.47
N ILE A 35 1.04 1.30 -5.19
CA ILE A 35 1.33 2.59 -4.53
C ILE A 35 2.82 2.95 -4.64
N ASN A 36 3.72 2.00 -4.37
CA ASN A 36 5.17 2.22 -4.51
C ASN A 36 5.56 2.59 -5.94
N ARG A 37 4.89 2.04 -6.96
CA ARG A 37 5.10 2.40 -8.36
C ARG A 37 4.64 3.83 -8.65
N GLU A 38 3.50 4.24 -8.11
CA GLU A 38 2.99 5.61 -8.26
C GLU A 38 3.92 6.63 -7.58
N ILE A 39 4.39 6.35 -6.37
CA ILE A 39 5.39 7.17 -5.68
C ILE A 39 6.67 7.29 -6.52
N LYS A 40 7.20 6.16 -7.01
CA LYS A 40 8.40 6.17 -7.89
C LYS A 40 8.16 6.95 -9.18
N ARG A 41 6.97 6.88 -9.76
CA ARG A 41 6.60 7.64 -10.98
C ARG A 41 6.54 9.14 -10.70
N GLY A 42 5.83 9.55 -9.65
CA GLY A 42 5.65 10.96 -9.30
C GLY A 42 6.93 11.62 -8.79
N THR A 43 7.82 10.87 -8.15
CA THR A 43 9.13 11.36 -7.71
C THR A 43 10.19 11.36 -8.82
N ARG A 44 9.96 10.70 -9.96
CA ARG A 44 10.94 10.60 -11.05
C ARG A 44 11.38 11.95 -11.63
N ALA A 45 10.52 12.97 -11.59
CA ALA A 45 10.85 14.32 -12.04
C ALA A 45 11.79 15.06 -11.06
N ALA A 46 11.84 14.63 -9.80
CA ALA A 46 12.65 15.20 -8.74
C ALA A 46 13.66 14.15 -8.24
N SER A 47 14.74 13.95 -8.99
CA SER A 47 15.80 12.98 -8.66
C SER A 47 16.53 13.30 -7.35
N ILE A 48 16.54 14.56 -6.92
CA ILE A 48 17.13 15.03 -5.67
C ILE A 48 16.16 16.01 -5.00
N PHE A 49 15.90 15.81 -3.71
CA PHE A 49 15.10 16.72 -2.91
C PHE A 49 16.00 17.63 -2.07
N PRO A 50 15.66 18.93 -1.92
CA PRO A 50 16.45 19.87 -1.13
C PRO A 50 16.40 19.58 0.38
N ASN A 51 15.36 18.88 0.85
CA ASN A 51 15.24 18.38 2.22
C ASN A 51 14.13 17.31 2.30
N ALA A 52 14.09 16.58 3.42
CA ALA A 52 13.09 15.54 3.66
C ALA A 52 11.65 16.07 3.65
N ALA A 53 11.42 17.29 4.15
CA ALA A 53 10.08 17.91 4.15
C ALA A 53 9.56 18.16 2.72
N SER A 54 10.43 18.49 1.77
CA SER A 54 10.04 18.65 0.36
C SER A 54 9.62 17.34 -0.28
N CYS A 55 10.33 16.25 0.02
CA CYS A 55 9.95 14.92 -0.44
C CYS A 55 8.60 14.51 0.17
N LEU A 56 8.45 14.69 1.49
CA LEU A 56 7.23 14.36 2.21
C LEU A 56 6.01 15.09 1.63
N ARG A 57 6.13 16.39 1.31
CA ARG A 57 5.03 17.16 0.69
C ARG A 57 4.60 16.56 -0.65
N LEU A 58 5.54 16.23 -1.53
CA LEU A 58 5.23 15.64 -2.82
C LEU A 58 4.57 14.27 -2.67
N VAL A 59 5.16 13.39 -1.87
CA VAL A 59 4.64 12.04 -1.65
C VAL A 59 3.25 12.09 -1.02
N SER A 60 3.02 12.98 -0.05
CA SER A 60 1.71 13.16 0.58
C SER A 60 0.65 13.65 -0.43
N ALA A 61 1.01 14.59 -1.31
CA ALA A 61 0.10 15.07 -2.35
C ALA A 61 -0.26 13.95 -3.35
N LEU A 62 0.72 13.14 -3.78
CA LEU A 62 0.48 11.99 -4.66
C LEU A 62 -0.43 10.94 -4.02
N LEU A 63 -0.24 10.68 -2.72
CA LEU A 63 -1.09 9.73 -1.98
C LEU A 63 -2.51 10.26 -1.80
N ALA A 64 -2.68 11.57 -1.58
CA ALA A 64 -4.01 12.18 -1.52
C ALA A 64 -4.76 12.05 -2.85
N GLU A 65 -4.09 12.27 -3.99
CA GLU A 65 -4.67 12.07 -5.32
C GLU A 65 -5.06 10.60 -5.55
N CYS A 66 -4.21 9.64 -5.15
CA CYS A 66 -4.53 8.22 -5.22
C CYS A 66 -5.75 7.84 -4.37
N ASP A 67 -5.86 8.40 -3.16
CA ASP A 67 -7.00 8.15 -2.28
C ASP A 67 -8.31 8.67 -2.91
N GLU A 68 -8.28 9.87 -3.47
CA GLU A 68 -9.42 10.47 -4.16
C GLU A 68 -9.85 9.64 -5.38
N GLU A 69 -8.90 9.12 -6.16
CA GLU A 69 -9.19 8.19 -7.28
C GLU A 69 -9.85 6.89 -6.78
N TRP A 70 -9.38 6.32 -5.67
CA TRP A 70 -9.94 5.08 -5.11
C TRP A 70 -11.35 5.27 -4.56
N MET A 71 -11.65 6.45 -4.04
CA MET A 71 -12.98 6.78 -3.52
C MET A 71 -14.00 7.05 -4.64
N THR A 72 -13.54 7.59 -5.77
CA THR A 72 -14.42 8.02 -6.88
C THR A 72 -14.57 7.00 -8.00
N VAL A 73 -13.50 6.33 -8.41
CA VAL A 73 -13.49 5.45 -9.60
C VAL A 73 -13.66 3.98 -9.22
N LYS A 74 -12.84 3.47 -8.28
CA LYS A 74 -12.86 2.03 -7.92
C LYS A 74 -12.30 1.78 -6.53
N LYS A 75 -13.19 1.46 -5.58
CA LYS A 75 -12.81 1.09 -4.22
C LYS A 75 -11.95 -0.18 -4.22
N TYR A 76 -10.74 -0.07 -3.67
CA TYR A 76 -9.79 -1.19 -3.60
C TYR A 76 -10.20 -2.26 -2.59
N LEU A 77 -10.90 -1.91 -1.50
CA LEU A 77 -11.50 -2.81 -0.52
C LEU A 77 -12.76 -2.14 0.03
N THR A 78 -13.85 -2.91 0.17
CA THR A 78 -15.09 -2.44 0.80
C THR A 78 -15.40 -3.37 1.95
N PHE A 79 -15.09 -2.96 3.17
CA PHE A 79 -15.56 -3.65 4.36
C PHE A 79 -17.06 -3.38 4.52
N GLN A 80 -17.87 -4.42 4.65
CA GLN A 80 -19.25 -4.25 5.09
C GLN A 80 -19.22 -3.80 6.55
N SER A 81 -19.81 -2.64 6.84
CA SER A 81 -19.99 -2.11 8.20
C SER A 81 -21.17 -2.77 8.90
#